data_AF-A0A9P4M4B9-F1
#
_entry.id   AF-A0A9P4M4B9-F1
#
_cell.length_a   1.000
_cell.length_b   1.000
_cell.length_c   1.000
_cell.angle_alpha   90.00
_cell.angle_beta   90.00
_cell.angle_gamma   90.00
#
_symmetry.space_group_name_H-M   'P 1'
#
loop_
_entity.id
_entity.type
_entity.pdbx_description
1 polymer ?
#
loop_
_entity_poly.entity_id
_entity_poly.type
_entity_poly.pdbx_seq_one_letter_code
_entity_poly.pdbx_strand_id
1 'polypeptide(L)'
;DERWTSRLDFDWRLTEFDAVVSERIQPFKQPVRDLLIDLYCPKQLRDLVRQNPLNENCLIRPYLGRRKNQTGPPSQFPEIELCDFPLHVDQMEHLGLHTHEYARIMADTLAYLHWELGVDASGLEFVLAPGRPQEEDNIISSDSLGEHAVWILDFDAFNGFRRLDNKAVPLAVAAFLSNERYFPRPGPDPKDEALWNTFKQRYLETSDYII
;
A
#
# COMPACT_ATOMS: atom_id res chain seq x y z
N ASP A 1 27.95 -15.83 6.06
CA ASP A 1 28.03 -15.23 7.41
C ASP A 1 27.79 -16.35 8.42
N GLU A 2 28.87 -16.86 9.02
CA GLU A 2 28.91 -18.07 9.87
C GLU A 2 28.02 -17.98 11.12
N ARG A 3 27.55 -16.75 11.44
CA ARG A 3 26.70 -16.46 12.59
C ARG A 3 25.28 -16.99 12.45
N TRP A 4 24.78 -17.10 11.21
CA TRP A 4 23.42 -17.61 10.93
C TRP A 4 23.37 -19.14 10.86
N THR A 5 24.39 -19.76 10.28
CA THR A 5 24.45 -21.21 10.08
C THR A 5 24.63 -22.00 11.36
N SER A 6 25.19 -21.41 12.42
CA SER A 6 25.41 -22.07 13.72
C SER A 6 24.18 -22.06 14.66
N ARG A 7 23.10 -21.37 14.27
CA ARG A 7 21.86 -21.26 15.07
C ARG A 7 20.65 -21.90 14.42
N LEU A 8 20.79 -22.36 13.18
CA LEU A 8 19.77 -23.13 12.50
C LEU A 8 19.99 -24.60 12.86
N ASP A 9 19.43 -25.02 14.00
CA ASP A 9 19.30 -26.44 14.36
C ASP A 9 18.17 -27.02 13.50
N PHE A 10 18.43 -27.13 12.20
CA PHE A 10 17.44 -27.45 11.18
C PHE A 10 17.74 -28.83 10.58
N ASP A 11 17.02 -29.84 11.05
CA ASP A 11 17.03 -31.17 10.46
C ASP A 11 16.17 -31.18 9.19
N TRP A 12 16.82 -31.09 8.03
CA TRP A 12 16.19 -31.07 6.70
C TRP A 12 15.40 -32.34 6.36
N ARG A 13 15.38 -33.36 7.22
CA ARG A 13 14.77 -34.67 6.96
C ARG A 13 13.36 -34.84 7.55
N LEU A 14 12.79 -33.80 8.16
CA LEU A 14 11.46 -33.87 8.78
C LEU A 14 10.49 -32.90 8.08
N THR A 15 9.51 -33.49 7.36
CA THR A 15 8.26 -32.90 6.79
C THR A 15 8.37 -31.93 5.59
N GLU A 16 7.36 -31.98 4.72
CA GLU A 16 7.16 -31.04 3.59
C GLU A 16 7.26 -29.60 4.11
N PHE A 17 8.20 -28.82 3.59
CA PHE A 17 8.41 -27.45 4.03
C PHE A 17 7.54 -26.50 3.21
N ASP A 18 6.71 -25.73 3.92
CA ASP A 18 6.12 -24.50 3.37
C ASP A 18 7.25 -23.48 3.19
N ALA A 19 7.62 -23.20 1.94
CA ALA A 19 8.59 -22.16 1.60
C ALA A 19 7.85 -20.86 1.30
N VAL A 20 8.22 -19.77 1.98
CA VAL A 20 7.74 -18.43 1.64
C VAL A 20 8.60 -17.86 0.52
N VAL A 21 7.97 -17.57 -0.62
CA VAL A 21 8.60 -16.84 -1.72
C VAL A 21 8.20 -15.37 -1.58
N SER A 22 9.17 -14.52 -1.30
CA SER A 22 9.00 -13.07 -1.33
C SER A 22 9.92 -12.46 -2.38
N GLU A 23 9.51 -11.33 -2.94
CA GLU A 23 10.32 -10.58 -3.89
C GLU A 23 10.56 -9.16 -3.41
N ARG A 24 11.63 -8.56 -3.93
CA ARG A 24 11.93 -7.15 -3.68
C ARG A 24 11.17 -6.26 -4.66
N ILE A 25 10.31 -5.41 -4.11
CA ILE A 25 9.68 -4.32 -4.86
C ILE A 25 10.74 -3.37 -5.37
N GLN A 26 10.74 -3.11 -6.69
CA GLN A 26 11.67 -2.18 -7.30
C GLN A 26 11.25 -0.74 -6.99
N PRO A 27 12.19 0.17 -6.67
CA PRO A 27 11.84 1.55 -6.39
C PRO A 27 11.53 2.33 -7.68
N PHE A 28 10.82 3.45 -7.53
CA PHE A 28 10.61 4.37 -8.64
C PHE A 28 11.92 4.97 -9.16
N LYS A 29 11.98 5.14 -10.50
CA LYS A 29 13.13 5.73 -11.19
C LYS A 29 13.23 7.23 -10.93
N GLN A 30 14.41 7.79 -11.22
CA GLN A 30 14.73 9.19 -10.99
C GLN A 30 13.67 10.21 -11.47
N PRO A 31 13.04 10.10 -12.65
CA PRO A 31 12.04 11.07 -13.08
C PRO A 31 10.86 11.24 -12.11
N VAL A 32 10.37 10.12 -11.56
CA VAL A 32 9.29 10.13 -10.57
C VAL A 32 9.77 10.70 -9.24
N ARG A 33 10.99 10.35 -8.82
CA ARG A 33 11.59 10.91 -7.60
C ARG A 33 11.73 12.43 -7.69
N ASP A 34 12.25 12.92 -8.81
CA ASP A 34 12.41 14.35 -9.07
C ASP A 34 11.06 15.07 -9.08
N LEU A 35 10.03 14.48 -9.71
CA LEU A 35 8.66 15.00 -9.68
C LEU A 35 8.13 15.16 -8.25
N LEU A 36 8.24 14.13 -7.41
CA LEU A 36 7.77 14.17 -6.03
C LEU A 36 8.52 15.22 -5.21
N ILE A 37 9.84 15.32 -5.39
CA ILE A 37 10.67 16.34 -4.75
C ILE A 37 10.23 17.74 -5.19
N ASP A 38 10.01 17.95 -6.49
CA ASP A 38 9.67 19.27 -7.00
C ASP A 38 8.27 19.74 -6.61
N LEU A 39 7.34 18.84 -6.34
CA LEU A 39 5.99 19.18 -5.92
C LEU A 39 5.85 19.32 -4.41
N TYR A 40 6.47 18.41 -3.65
CA TYR A 40 6.17 18.25 -2.22
C TYR A 40 7.32 18.58 -1.27
N CYS A 41 8.54 18.79 -1.79
CA CYS A 41 9.68 19.19 -0.98
C CYS A 41 9.86 20.73 -0.97
N PRO A 42 10.05 21.35 0.22
CA PRO A 42 10.46 22.74 0.32
C PRO A 42 11.69 23.03 -0.53
N LYS A 43 11.69 24.15 -1.27
CA LYS A 43 12.75 24.49 -2.24
C LYS A 43 14.16 24.38 -1.66
N GLN A 44 14.32 24.74 -0.39
CA GLN A 44 15.61 24.74 0.32
C GLN A 44 16.14 23.33 0.60
N LEU A 45 15.27 22.31 0.62
CA LEU A 45 15.64 20.93 0.96
C LEU A 45 15.79 20.02 -0.26
N ARG A 46 15.35 20.46 -1.46
CA ARG A 46 15.30 19.60 -2.66
C ARG A 46 16.63 18.96 -3.00
N ASP A 47 17.71 19.75 -3.01
CA ASP A 47 19.03 19.25 -3.38
C ASP A 47 19.57 18.27 -2.34
N LEU A 48 19.29 18.51 -1.05
CA LEU A 48 19.64 17.60 0.03
C LEU A 48 18.90 16.26 -0.12
N VAL A 49 17.60 16.30 -0.42
CA VAL A 49 16.76 15.10 -0.61
C VAL A 49 17.21 14.34 -1.87
N ARG A 50 17.57 15.01 -2.97
CA ARG A 50 18.10 14.37 -4.19
C ARG A 50 19.42 13.65 -3.96
N GLN A 51 20.28 14.20 -3.11
CA GLN A 51 21.62 13.67 -2.85
C GLN A 51 21.64 12.53 -1.82
N ASN A 52 20.54 12.32 -1.08
CA ASN A 52 20.46 11.27 -0.08
C ASN A 52 20.29 9.89 -0.75
N PRO A 53 21.25 8.95 -0.63
CA PRO A 53 21.15 7.62 -1.24
C PRO A 53 19.96 6.79 -0.75
N LEU A 54 19.45 7.04 0.47
CA LEU A 54 18.27 6.33 0.99
C LEU A 54 17.03 6.59 0.13
N ASN A 55 16.95 7.77 -0.47
CA ASN A 55 15.85 8.16 -1.34
C ASN A 55 15.89 7.45 -2.69
N GLU A 56 16.94 6.68 -2.98
CA GLU A 56 16.93 5.81 -4.15
C GLU A 56 15.94 4.65 -4.02
N ASN A 57 15.60 4.24 -2.79
CA ASN A 57 14.63 3.20 -2.50
C ASN A 57 13.17 3.72 -2.52
N CYS A 58 12.84 4.64 -3.42
CA CYS A 58 11.56 5.33 -3.41
C CYS A 58 10.34 4.40 -3.57
N LEU A 59 9.48 4.37 -2.55
CA LEU A 59 8.17 3.72 -2.55
C LEU A 59 7.12 4.73 -2.12
N ILE A 60 5.94 4.68 -2.74
CA ILE A 60 4.85 5.61 -2.47
C ILE A 60 3.78 4.89 -1.67
N ARG A 61 3.33 5.46 -0.56
CA ARG A 61 2.24 4.95 0.27
C ARG A 61 0.93 5.63 -0.15
N PRO A 62 0.00 4.94 -0.84
CA PRO A 62 -1.25 5.53 -1.32
C PRO A 62 -2.26 5.65 -0.17
N TYR A 63 -2.36 6.83 0.44
CA TYR A 63 -3.29 7.10 1.53
C TYR A 63 -4.63 7.59 0.98
N LEU A 64 -5.53 6.66 0.66
CA LEU A 64 -6.87 6.97 0.16
C LEU A 64 -7.84 7.43 1.26
N GLY A 65 -7.52 7.15 2.53
CA GLY A 65 -8.34 7.49 3.69
C GLY A 65 -8.06 8.85 4.30
N ARG A 66 -7.08 9.60 3.78
CA ARG A 66 -6.63 10.87 4.36
C ARG A 66 -6.36 11.91 3.27
N ARG A 67 -6.88 13.11 3.48
CA ARG A 67 -6.51 14.33 2.75
C ARG A 67 -5.55 15.15 3.59
N LYS A 68 -4.51 15.72 2.97
CA LYS A 68 -3.56 16.58 3.70
C LYS A 68 -4.04 18.03 3.79
N ASN A 69 -5.00 18.44 2.95
CA ASN A 69 -5.49 19.81 2.79
C ASN A 69 -4.32 20.80 2.63
N GLN A 70 -4.03 21.21 1.39
CA GLN A 70 -2.92 22.12 1.03
C GLN A 70 -2.91 23.47 1.78
N THR A 71 -3.95 23.80 2.54
CA THR A 71 -4.10 25.05 3.32
C THR A 71 -3.48 25.03 4.72
N GLY A 72 -2.96 23.89 5.18
CA GLY A 72 -2.25 23.81 6.46
C GLY A 72 -0.85 24.44 6.39
N PRO A 73 -0.32 25.02 7.49
CA PRO A 73 1.07 25.45 7.51
C PRO A 73 1.97 24.25 7.15
N PRO A 74 3.00 24.44 6.31
CA PRO A 74 3.94 23.37 6.01
C PRO A 74 4.47 22.84 7.35
N SER A 75 4.38 21.52 7.52
CA SER A 75 5.04 20.80 8.63
C SER A 75 6.44 21.39 8.78
N GLN A 76 6.77 21.86 9.98
CA GLN A 76 7.94 22.71 10.16
C GLN A 76 9.22 22.02 9.70
N PHE A 77 9.33 20.69 9.83
CA PHE A 77 10.33 19.86 9.17
C PHE A 77 9.87 18.39 9.19
N PRO A 78 9.22 17.84 8.16
CA PRO A 78 9.28 16.40 7.96
C PRO A 78 10.61 16.12 7.25
N GLU A 79 11.46 15.27 7.82
CA GLU A 79 12.48 14.60 7.03
C GLU A 79 11.75 13.94 5.86
N ILE A 80 11.92 14.48 4.64
CA ILE A 80 11.27 13.92 3.46
C ILE A 80 12.11 12.73 3.03
N GLU A 81 11.65 11.57 3.47
CA GLU A 81 12.15 10.27 3.04
C GLU A 81 11.27 9.76 1.91
N LEU A 82 11.90 9.44 0.78
CA LEU A 82 11.20 8.88 -0.37
C LEU A 82 10.95 7.38 -0.22
N CYS A 83 11.63 6.70 0.70
CA CYS A 83 11.52 5.25 0.88
C CYS A 83 10.16 4.79 1.40
N ASP A 84 9.40 5.67 2.03
CA ASP A 84 8.03 5.43 2.51
C ASP A 84 7.16 6.67 2.30
N PHE A 85 7.20 7.24 1.09
CA PHE A 85 6.63 8.55 0.83
C PHE A 85 5.09 8.54 0.94
N PRO A 86 4.48 9.24 1.92
CA PRO A 86 3.04 9.27 2.07
C PRO A 86 2.39 10.20 1.04
N LEU A 87 1.61 9.62 0.13
CA LEU A 87 0.87 10.36 -0.90
C LEU A 87 -0.63 10.30 -0.60
N HIS A 88 -1.18 11.45 -0.23
CA HIS A 88 -2.57 11.61 0.21
C HIS A 88 -3.52 11.70 -1.00
N VAL A 89 -4.79 11.36 -0.81
CA VAL A 89 -5.77 11.29 -1.91
C VAL A 89 -5.91 12.60 -2.69
N ASP A 90 -5.83 13.75 -2.04
CA ASP A 90 -5.86 15.06 -2.69
C ASP A 90 -4.62 15.32 -3.56
N GLN A 91 -3.46 14.79 -3.14
CA GLN A 91 -2.22 14.85 -3.91
C GLN A 91 -2.28 13.90 -5.12
N MET A 92 -2.84 12.70 -4.95
CA MET A 92 -3.07 11.74 -6.02
C MET A 92 -4.01 12.29 -7.09
N GLU A 93 -5.11 12.94 -6.67
CA GLU A 93 -6.03 13.63 -7.57
C GLU A 93 -5.33 14.75 -8.36
N HIS A 94 -4.48 15.55 -7.70
CA HIS A 94 -3.71 16.61 -8.36
C HIS A 94 -2.73 16.07 -9.41
N LEU A 95 -2.15 14.90 -9.15
CA LEU A 95 -1.26 14.19 -10.06
C LEU A 95 -1.99 13.41 -11.17
N GLY A 96 -3.32 13.40 -11.17
CA GLY A 96 -4.13 12.65 -12.13
C GLY A 96 -4.00 11.13 -11.97
N LEU A 97 -3.77 10.64 -10.75
CA LEU A 97 -3.68 9.20 -10.48
C LEU A 97 -5.07 8.54 -10.37
N HIS A 98 -5.12 7.25 -10.70
CA HIS A 98 -6.37 6.47 -10.76
C HIS A 98 -6.81 5.99 -9.37
N THR A 99 -7.16 6.91 -8.48
CA THR A 99 -7.52 6.60 -7.07
C THR A 99 -8.63 5.56 -6.94
N HIS A 100 -9.63 5.59 -7.82
CA HIS A 100 -10.72 4.60 -7.85
C HIS A 100 -10.25 3.20 -8.29
N GLU A 101 -9.21 3.10 -9.12
CA GLU A 101 -8.62 1.81 -9.48
C GLU A 101 -7.81 1.24 -8.31
N TYR A 102 -7.01 2.07 -7.64
CA TYR A 102 -6.32 1.65 -6.41
C TYR A 102 -7.30 1.17 -5.33
N ALA A 103 -8.41 1.89 -5.14
CA ALA A 103 -9.46 1.51 -4.21
C ALA A 103 -10.08 0.15 -4.54
N ARG A 104 -10.30 -0.15 -5.83
CA ARG A 104 -10.82 -1.46 -6.28
C ARG A 104 -9.83 -2.59 -5.99
N ILE A 105 -8.55 -2.38 -6.27
CA ILE A 105 -7.50 -3.39 -5.99
C ILE A 105 -7.38 -3.66 -4.49
N MET A 106 -7.37 -2.62 -3.67
CA MET A 106 -7.35 -2.77 -2.20
C MET A 106 -8.59 -3.51 -1.68
N ALA A 107 -9.76 -3.22 -2.25
CA ALA A 107 -11.01 -3.90 -1.92
C ALA A 107 -10.96 -5.39 -2.26
N ASP A 108 -10.47 -5.74 -3.46
CA ASP A 108 -10.29 -7.12 -3.89
C ASP A 108 -9.31 -7.86 -2.98
N THR A 109 -8.17 -7.24 -2.70
CA THR A 109 -7.15 -7.83 -1.82
C THR A 109 -7.72 -8.14 -0.44
N LEU A 110 -8.42 -7.19 0.18
CA LEU A 110 -9.02 -7.40 1.50
C LEU A 110 -10.11 -8.48 1.48
N ALA A 111 -10.96 -8.50 0.45
CA ALA A 111 -12.00 -9.54 0.35
C ALA A 111 -11.39 -10.94 0.23
N TYR A 112 -10.33 -11.11 -0.57
CA TYR A 112 -9.58 -12.37 -0.65
C TYR A 112 -8.91 -12.75 0.67
N LEU A 113 -8.22 -11.81 1.32
CA LEU A 113 -7.57 -12.06 2.62
C LEU A 113 -8.59 -12.48 3.68
N HIS A 114 -9.71 -11.76 3.78
CA HIS A 114 -10.72 -12.04 4.79
C HIS A 114 -11.47 -13.34 4.54
N TRP A 115 -11.90 -13.60 3.30
CA TRP A 115 -12.87 -14.67 3.04
C TRP A 115 -12.28 -15.92 2.42
N GLU A 116 -11.24 -15.79 1.60
CA GLU A 116 -10.57 -16.95 1.04
C GLU A 116 -9.50 -17.48 2.00
N LEU A 117 -8.66 -16.59 2.53
CA LEU A 117 -7.55 -16.96 3.41
C LEU A 117 -7.92 -16.98 4.90
N GLY A 118 -9.03 -16.34 5.28
CA GLY A 118 -9.50 -16.33 6.67
C GLY A 118 -8.55 -15.58 7.62
N VAL A 119 -7.95 -14.47 7.17
CA VAL A 119 -7.08 -13.62 8.00
C VAL A 119 -7.65 -12.22 8.13
N ASP A 120 -7.32 -11.51 9.20
CA ASP A 120 -7.83 -10.15 9.46
C ASP A 120 -7.12 -9.03 8.69
N ALA A 121 -6.02 -9.35 7.98
CA ALA A 121 -5.17 -8.38 7.30
C ALA A 121 -4.62 -7.28 8.22
N SER A 122 -4.46 -7.55 9.52
CA SER A 122 -3.87 -6.60 10.47
C SER A 122 -2.43 -6.28 10.09
N GLY A 123 -2.09 -5.00 10.00
CA GLY A 123 -0.74 -4.57 9.61
C GLY A 123 -0.46 -4.59 8.09
N LEU A 124 -1.40 -5.08 7.27
CA LEU A 124 -1.25 -5.06 5.80
C LEU A 124 -0.94 -3.65 5.31
N GLU A 125 0.15 -3.53 4.55
CA GLU A 125 0.55 -2.27 3.94
C GLU A 125 0.46 -2.30 2.43
N PHE A 126 0.11 -1.15 1.84
CA PHE A 126 0.08 -0.97 0.40
C PHE A 126 1.15 0.02 -0.05
N VAL A 127 1.74 -0.23 -1.23
CA VAL A 127 2.63 0.72 -1.90
C VAL A 127 2.31 0.81 -3.40
N LEU A 128 2.54 1.97 -3.99
CA LEU A 128 2.70 2.10 -5.43
C LEU A 128 4.19 1.97 -5.76
N ALA A 129 4.49 1.20 -6.79
CA ALA A 129 5.84 0.99 -7.31
C ALA A 129 5.76 0.48 -8.76
N PRO A 130 6.85 0.54 -9.54
CA PRO A 130 6.92 -0.10 -10.85
C PRO A 130 6.37 -1.54 -10.83
N GLY A 131 5.54 -1.88 -11.82
CA GLY A 131 4.98 -3.24 -11.93
C GLY A 131 5.98 -4.24 -12.50
N ARG A 132 5.60 -5.52 -12.51
CA ARG A 132 6.42 -6.59 -13.09
C ARG A 132 6.37 -6.48 -14.62
N PRO A 133 7.52 -6.53 -15.33
CA PRO A 133 7.54 -6.44 -16.80
C PRO A 133 6.73 -7.53 -17.52
N GLN A 134 6.45 -8.65 -16.86
CA GLN A 134 5.78 -9.81 -17.43
C GLN A 134 4.28 -9.91 -17.07
N GLU A 135 3.74 -8.99 -16.27
CA GLU A 135 2.34 -9.02 -15.82
C GLU A 135 1.61 -7.76 -16.26
N GLU A 136 1.10 -7.78 -17.50
CA GLU A 136 0.39 -6.64 -18.09
C GLU A 136 -0.97 -6.39 -17.40
N ASP A 137 -1.62 -7.43 -16.89
CA ASP A 137 -2.99 -7.36 -16.35
C ASP A 137 -3.14 -6.49 -15.09
N ASN A 138 -2.03 -6.23 -14.38
CA ASN A 138 -2.01 -5.46 -13.13
C ASN A 138 -1.26 -4.12 -13.24
N ILE A 139 -0.84 -3.75 -14.45
CA ILE A 139 -0.12 -2.49 -14.70
C ILE A 139 -1.13 -1.36 -14.88
N ILE A 140 -0.94 -0.32 -14.07
CA ILE A 140 -1.64 0.95 -14.14
C ILE A 140 -0.70 1.97 -14.76
N SER A 141 -1.20 2.78 -15.69
CA SER A 141 -0.42 3.84 -16.32
C SER A 141 -0.99 5.22 -15.98
N SER A 142 -0.11 6.13 -15.56
CA SER A 142 -0.44 7.54 -15.37
C SER A 142 0.66 8.44 -15.92
N ASP A 143 0.30 9.66 -16.32
CA ASP A 143 1.26 10.62 -16.86
C ASP A 143 2.35 10.98 -15.83
N SER A 144 1.99 10.99 -14.55
CA SER A 144 2.86 11.39 -13.44
C SER A 144 3.82 10.28 -12.99
N LEU A 145 3.36 9.04 -12.88
CA LEU A 145 4.17 7.92 -12.34
C LEU A 145 4.65 6.94 -13.42
N GLY A 146 4.15 7.05 -14.66
CA GLY A 146 4.35 6.05 -15.69
C GLY A 146 3.62 4.76 -15.36
N GLU A 147 4.14 3.63 -15.84
CA GLU A 147 3.65 2.29 -15.53
C GLU A 147 4.04 1.87 -14.11
N HIS A 148 3.05 1.50 -13.32
CA HIS A 148 3.19 1.10 -11.92
C HIS A 148 2.08 0.13 -11.52
N ALA A 149 2.20 -0.48 -10.36
CA ALA A 149 1.21 -1.38 -9.79
C ALA A 149 0.98 -1.05 -8.31
N VAL A 150 -0.12 -1.59 -7.78
CA VAL A 150 -0.35 -1.64 -6.33
C VAL A 150 0.29 -2.91 -5.80
N TRP A 151 1.21 -2.76 -4.88
CA TRP A 151 1.88 -3.85 -4.18
C TRP A 151 1.43 -3.92 -2.73
N ILE A 152 1.58 -5.10 -2.15
CA ILE A 152 1.34 -5.36 -0.74
C ILE A 152 2.63 -5.77 -0.05
N LEU A 153 2.78 -5.34 1.20
CA LEU A 153 3.91 -5.64 2.08
C LEU A 153 3.40 -5.93 3.49
N ASP A 154 4.30 -6.46 4.30
CA ASP A 154 4.13 -6.66 5.74
C ASP A 154 2.98 -7.60 6.12
N PHE A 155 3.27 -8.90 6.06
CA PHE A 155 2.32 -10.00 6.29
C PHE A 155 2.46 -10.64 7.67
N ASP A 156 3.30 -10.08 8.55
CA ASP A 156 3.75 -10.75 9.78
C ASP A 156 2.73 -10.67 10.94
N ALA A 157 1.76 -9.77 10.86
CA ALA A 157 0.82 -9.46 11.92
C ALA A 157 -0.61 -9.99 11.70
N PHE A 158 -0.80 -10.84 10.66
CA PHE A 158 -2.12 -11.37 10.34
C PHE A 158 -2.60 -12.36 11.39
N ASN A 159 -3.80 -12.13 11.90
CA ASN A 159 -4.46 -13.10 12.78
C ASN A 159 -5.45 -13.93 11.97
N GLY A 160 -5.24 -15.24 11.98
CA GLY A 160 -6.17 -16.19 11.39
C GLY A 160 -7.46 -16.28 12.17
N PHE A 161 -8.55 -16.47 11.45
CA PHE A 161 -9.86 -16.83 11.99
C PHE A 161 -10.51 -17.90 11.12
N ARG A 162 -11.48 -18.61 11.69
CA ARG A 162 -12.27 -19.55 10.91
C ARG A 162 -13.22 -18.75 10.01
N ARG A 163 -13.23 -19.08 8.71
CA ARG A 163 -14.16 -18.50 7.74
C ARG A 163 -15.61 -18.63 8.21
N LEU A 164 -16.40 -17.56 8.06
CA LEU A 164 -17.81 -17.46 8.50
C LEU A 164 -18.02 -17.62 10.02
N ASP A 165 -16.97 -17.49 10.83
CA ASP A 165 -17.10 -17.39 12.29
C ASP A 165 -17.72 -16.03 12.67
N ASN A 166 -18.54 -16.01 13.72
CA ASN A 166 -19.16 -14.79 14.22
C ASN A 166 -18.14 -13.75 14.74
N LYS A 167 -16.90 -14.18 14.96
CA LYS A 167 -15.75 -13.32 15.31
C LYS A 167 -14.98 -12.78 14.10
N ALA A 168 -15.16 -13.35 12.91
CA ALA A 168 -14.41 -12.97 11.71
C ALA A 168 -14.65 -11.50 11.34
N VAL A 169 -15.92 -11.09 11.26
CA VAL A 169 -16.29 -9.71 10.91
C VAL A 169 -15.76 -8.69 11.93
N PRO A 170 -15.93 -8.86 13.25
CA PRO A 170 -15.32 -7.95 14.23
C PRO A 170 -13.79 -7.80 14.10
N LEU A 171 -13.06 -8.90 13.85
CA LEU A 171 -11.60 -8.85 13.69
C LEU A 171 -11.20 -8.08 12.42
N ALA A 172 -11.82 -8.41 11.28
CA ALA A 172 -11.58 -7.71 10.01
C ALA A 172 -11.91 -6.21 10.10
N VAL A 173 -13.00 -5.84 10.78
CA VAL A 173 -13.37 -4.43 11.00
C VAL A 173 -12.33 -3.73 11.89
N ALA A 174 -11.86 -4.36 12.96
CA ALA A 174 -10.86 -3.78 13.85
C ALA A 174 -9.54 -3.50 13.11
N ALA A 175 -9.07 -4.47 12.31
CA ALA A 175 -7.87 -4.33 11.47
C ALA A 175 -8.04 -3.27 10.37
N PHE A 176 -9.21 -3.23 9.72
CA PHE A 176 -9.52 -2.19 8.73
C PHE A 176 -9.45 -0.78 9.35
N LEU A 177 -10.01 -0.62 10.54
CA LEU A 177 -10.02 0.67 11.24
C LEU A 177 -8.63 1.08 11.76
N SER A 178 -7.77 0.14 12.14
CA SER A 178 -6.39 0.46 12.57
C SER A 178 -5.51 0.91 11.38
N ASN A 179 -5.78 0.40 10.18
CA ASN A 179 -5.09 0.73 8.92
C ASN A 179 -5.75 1.89 8.12
N GLU A 180 -6.63 2.62 8.80
CA GLU A 180 -7.16 3.96 8.54
C GLU A 180 -6.58 4.81 7.40
N ARG A 181 -5.25 4.93 7.33
CA ARG A 181 -4.56 5.80 6.38
C ARG A 181 -4.73 5.32 4.93
N TYR A 182 -4.72 4.01 4.72
CA TYR A 182 -4.76 3.42 3.38
C TYR A 182 -6.16 3.44 2.78
N PHE A 183 -7.17 3.08 3.57
CA PHE A 183 -8.48 2.76 3.01
C PHE A 183 -9.38 3.99 2.85
N PRO A 184 -10.13 4.09 1.74
CA PRO A 184 -11.11 5.16 1.55
C PRO A 184 -12.07 5.27 2.73
N ARG A 185 -12.49 6.50 3.02
CA ARG A 185 -13.44 6.80 4.10
C ARG A 185 -14.49 7.77 3.61
N PRO A 186 -15.75 7.64 4.06
CA PRO A 186 -16.73 8.68 3.83
C PRO A 186 -16.23 9.97 4.50
N GLY A 187 -16.31 11.08 3.78
CA GLY A 187 -15.76 12.37 4.18
C GLY A 187 -16.66 13.52 3.76
N PRO A 188 -16.35 14.75 4.20
CA PRO A 188 -17.13 15.93 3.83
C PRO A 188 -16.98 16.30 2.34
N ASP A 189 -15.91 15.85 1.68
CA ASP A 189 -15.72 16.03 0.23
C ASP A 189 -16.53 14.97 -0.54
N PRO A 190 -17.38 15.36 -1.52
CA PRO A 190 -18.12 14.40 -2.35
C PRO A 190 -17.25 13.35 -3.05
N LYS A 191 -15.97 13.67 -3.33
CA LYS A 191 -15.02 12.71 -3.88
C LYS A 191 -14.65 11.60 -2.90
N ASP A 192 -14.57 11.91 -1.61
CA ASP A 192 -14.32 10.91 -0.56
C ASP A 192 -15.48 9.92 -0.48
N GLU A 193 -16.70 10.44 -0.52
CA GLU A 193 -17.91 9.62 -0.57
C GLU A 193 -17.95 8.73 -1.83
N ALA A 194 -17.61 9.28 -3.00
CA ALA A 194 -17.55 8.51 -4.25
C ALA A 194 -16.47 7.41 -4.21
N LEU A 195 -15.30 7.72 -3.64
CA LEU A 195 -14.19 6.78 -3.50
C LEU A 195 -14.52 5.67 -2.50
N TRP A 196 -15.13 6.02 -1.36
CA TRP A 196 -15.66 5.06 -0.39
C TRP A 196 -16.70 4.13 -1.01
N ASN A 197 -17.65 4.66 -1.77
CA ASN A 197 -18.66 3.85 -2.43
C ASN A 197 -18.05 2.90 -3.47
N THR A 198 -17.02 3.34 -4.19
CA THR A 198 -16.27 2.48 -5.13
C THR A 198 -15.60 1.32 -4.39
N PHE A 199 -14.89 1.60 -3.31
CA PHE A 199 -14.24 0.58 -2.49
C PHE A 199 -15.26 -0.40 -1.91
N LYS A 200 -16.31 0.13 -1.28
CA LYS A 200 -17.37 -0.66 -0.63
C LYS A 200 -18.08 -1.56 -1.62
N GLN A 201 -18.50 -1.03 -2.77
CA GLN A 201 -19.17 -1.80 -3.80
C GLN A 201 -18.28 -2.95 -4.28
N ARG A 202 -17.02 -2.65 -4.62
CA ARG A 202 -16.09 -3.67 -5.09
C ARG A 202 -15.81 -4.74 -4.03
N TYR A 203 -15.60 -4.34 -2.78
CA TYR A 203 -15.37 -5.27 -1.67
C TYR A 203 -16.54 -6.24 -1.52
N LEU A 204 -17.78 -5.74 -1.57
CA LEU A 204 -18.98 -6.58 -1.46
C LEU A 204 -19.13 -7.51 -2.67
N GLU A 205 -18.96 -7.01 -3.89
CA GLU A 205 -19.01 -7.82 -5.12
C GLU A 205 -18.00 -8.97 -5.07
N THR A 206 -16.76 -8.70 -4.66
CA THR A 206 -15.72 -9.72 -4.55
C THR A 206 -15.97 -10.67 -3.37
N SER A 207 -16.53 -10.18 -2.27
CA SER A 207 -16.94 -11.03 -1.14
C SER A 207 -18.05 -12.01 -1.54
N ASP A 208 -19.05 -11.54 -2.28
CA ASP A 208 -20.17 -12.35 -2.78
C ASP A 208 -19.72 -13.39 -3.82
N TYR A 209 -18.64 -13.09 -4.57
CA TYR A 209 -18.04 -14.06 -5.48
C TYR A 209 -17.28 -15.18 -4.75
N ILE A 210 -16.67 -14.87 -3.60
CA ILE A 210 -15.86 -15.83 -2.83
C ILE A 210 -16.74 -16.73 -1.96
N ILE A 211 -17.78 -16.19 -1.30
CA ILE A 211 -18.66 -16.86 -0.31
C ILE A 211 -19.83 -17.58 -0.96
#